data_AF-A0A0U2VZF8-F1
#
_entry.id   AF-A0A0U2VZF8-F1
#
_cell.length_a   1.000
_cell.length_b   1.000
_cell.length_c   1.000
_cell.angle_alpha   90.00
_cell.angle_beta   90.00
_cell.angle_gamma   90.00
#
_symmetry.space_group_name_H-M   'P 1'
#
loop_
_entity.id
_entity.type
_entity.pdbx_description
1 polymer ?
#
loop_
_entity_poly.entity_id
_entity_poly.type
_entity_poly.pdbx_seq_one_letter_code
_entity_poly.pdbx_strand_id
1 'polypeptide(L)' 'MDNHLHVQMEAIRGQMIATALRKQTFLHREVLVLSQMLDALIVQVQSEQRANRVKKKERAERSAVIGGCPHSGGN' A
#
# COMPACT_ATOMS: atom_id res chain seq x y z
N MET A 1 5.83 2.91 7.74
CA MET A 1 6.68 1.76 7.36
C MET A 1 6.73 1.65 5.83
N ASP A 2 6.70 2.77 5.12
CA ASP A 2 6.27 2.81 3.72
C ASP A 2 7.44 3.03 2.75
N ASN A 3 8.57 3.57 3.22
CA ASN A 3 9.71 3.88 2.36
C ASN A 3 10.43 2.63 1.87
N HIS A 4 10.44 1.54 2.64
CA HIS A 4 11.18 0.33 2.26
C HIS A 4 10.52 -0.41 1.09
N LEU A 5 9.18 -0.57 1.13
CA LEU A 5 8.43 -1.19 0.02
C LEU A 5 8.48 -0.31 -1.24
N HIS A 6 8.42 1.01 -1.07
CA HIS A 6 8.54 1.94 -2.18
C HIS A 6 9.91 1.84 -2.87
N VAL A 7 11.00 1.75 -2.09
CA VAL A 7 12.36 1.55 -2.63
C VAL A 7 12.49 0.21 -3.36
N GLN A 8 11.90 -0.86 -2.82
CA GLN A 8 11.89 -2.17 -3.48
C GLN A 8 11.12 -2.15 -4.81
N MET A 9 9.97 -1.47 -4.85
CA MET A 9 9.19 -1.30 -6.07
C MET A 9 10.00 -0.58 -7.16
N GLU A 10 10.63 0.55 -6.82
CA GLU A 10 11.45 1.30 -7.78
C GLU A 10 12.66 0.50 -8.26
N ALA A 11 13.29 -0.29 -7.39
CA ALA A 11 14.39 -1.18 -7.76
C ALA A 11 13.95 -2.23 -8.79
N ILE A 12 12.82 -2.90 -8.55
CA ILE A 12 12.28 -3.91 -9.47
C ILE A 12 11.85 -3.28 -10.80
N ARG A 13 11.22 -2.10 -10.75
CA ARG A 13 10.85 -1.33 -11.93
C ARG A 13 12.09 -0.99 -12.78
N GLY A 14 13.16 -0.52 -12.15
CA GLY A 14 14.43 -0.24 -12.82
C GLY A 14 15.01 -1.48 -13.51
N GLN A 15 15.01 -2.64 -12.83
CA GLN A 15 15.46 -3.91 -13.40
C GLN A 15 14.60 -4.37 -14.58
N MET A 16 13.28 -4.20 -14.50
CA MET A 16 12.35 -4.55 -15.56
C MET A 16 12.61 -3.72 -16.82
N ILE A 17 12.76 -2.40 -16.67
CA ILE A 17 13.07 -1.49 -17.78
C ILE A 17 14.43 -1.83 -18.40
N ALA A 18 15.47 -1.97 -17.57
CA ALA A 18 16.81 -2.32 -18.05
C ALA A 18 16.82 -3.65 -18.81
N THR A 19 16.07 -4.64 -18.32
CA THR A 19 15.95 -5.94 -18.98
C THR A 19 15.18 -5.85 -20.30
N ALA A 20 14.07 -5.10 -20.33
CA ALA A 20 13.29 -4.89 -21.55
C ALA A 20 14.10 -4.15 -22.63
N LEU A 21 14.88 -3.13 -22.23
CA LEU A 21 15.81 -2.44 -23.13
C LEU A 21 16.90 -3.38 -23.66
N ARG A 22 17.51 -4.18 -22.78
CA ARG A 22 18.54 -5.16 -23.16
C ARG A 22 18.02 -6.23 -24.12
N LYS A 23 16.79 -6.70 -23.91
CA LYS A 23 16.16 -7.76 -24.71
C LYS A 23 15.38 -7.23 -25.91
N GLN A 24 15.19 -5.91 -26.02
CA GLN A 24 14.36 -5.22 -27.01
C GLN A 24 12.92 -5.73 -27.08
N THR A 25 12.40 -6.28 -25.98
CA THR A 25 11.02 -6.79 -25.92
C THR A 25 10.52 -6.82 -24.48
N PHE A 26 9.25 -6.51 -24.31
CA PHE A 26 8.54 -6.65 -23.03
C PHE A 26 8.03 -8.08 -22.79
N LEU A 27 8.02 -8.91 -23.83
CA LEU A 27 7.51 -10.29 -23.76
C LEU A 27 8.59 -11.30 -23.34
N HIS A 28 9.81 -10.84 -23.06
CA HIS A 28 10.85 -11.72 -22.56
C HIS A 28 10.46 -12.25 -21.18
N ARG A 29 10.67 -13.55 -20.95
CA ARG A 29 10.29 -14.23 -19.70
C ARG A 29 10.78 -13.49 -18.45
N GLU A 30 12.02 -13.02 -18.45
CA GLU A 30 12.57 -12.21 -17.33
C GLU A 30 11.77 -10.93 -17.07
N VAL A 31 11.35 -10.21 -18.12
CA VAL A 31 10.55 -8.98 -17.98
C VAL A 31 9.17 -9.31 -17.42
N LEU A 32 8.55 -10.41 -17.88
CA LEU A 32 7.26 -10.86 -17.37
C LEU A 32 7.33 -11.24 -15.89
N VAL A 33 8.39 -11.95 -15.46
CA VAL A 33 8.61 -12.30 -14.05
C VAL A 33 8.78 -11.03 -13.21
N LEU A 34 9.58 -10.06 -13.68
CA LEU A 34 9.78 -8.79 -12.97
C LEU A 34 8.47 -7.99 -12.87
N SER A 35 7.63 -8.00 -13.91
CA SER A 35 6.29 -7.39 -13.88
C SER A 35 5.40 -8.03 -12.83
N GLN A 36 5.34 -9.36 -12.80
CA GLN A 36 4.53 -10.10 -11.83
C GLN A 36 4.97 -9.83 -10.38
N MET A 37 6.28 -9.74 -10.15
CA MET A 37 6.82 -9.38 -8.83
C MET A 37 6.43 -7.96 -8.43
N LEU A 38 6.48 -7.01 -9.37
CA LEU A 38 6.08 -5.63 -9.14
C LEU A 38 4.58 -5.54 -8.82
N ASP A 39 3.74 -6.25 -9.56
CA ASP A 39 2.29 -6.29 -9.33
C ASP A 39 1.95 -6.84 -7.94
N ALA A 40 2.65 -7.90 -7.50
CA ALA A 40 2.46 -8.45 -6.16
C ALA A 40 2.78 -7.44 -5.05
N LEU A 41 3.87 -6.68 -5.19
CA LEU A 41 4.23 -5.63 -4.24
C LEU A 41 3.22 -4.48 -4.23
N ILE A 42 2.71 -4.08 -5.40
CA ILE A 42 1.67 -3.04 -5.50
C ILE A 42 0.42 -3.47 -4.73
N VAL A 43 -0.04 -4.71 -4.94
CA VAL A 43 -1.21 -5.26 -4.23
C VAL A 43 -0.96 -5.31 -2.73
N GLN A 44 0.22 -5.74 -2.30
CA GLN A 44 0.59 -5.76 -0.89
C GLN A 44 0.50 -4.36 -0.28
N VAL A 45 1.16 -3.37 -0.88
CA VAL A 45 1.15 -1.98 -0.39
C VAL A 45 -0.27 -1.43 -0.33
N GLN A 46 -1.09 -1.66 -1.36
CA GLN A 46 -2.47 -1.20 -1.40
C GLN A 46 -3.33 -1.86 -0.31
N SER A 47 -3.12 -3.15 -0.05
CA SER A 47 -3.83 -3.89 1.00
C SER A 47 -3.47 -3.36 2.40
N GLU A 48 -2.18 -3.08 2.65
CA GLU A 48 -1.70 -2.53 3.91
C GLU A 48 -2.25 -1.11 4.14
N GLN A 49 -2.25 -0.27 3.10
CA GLN A 49 -2.84 1.07 3.17
C GLN A 49 -4.35 1.00 3.46
N ARG A 50 -5.08 0.10 2.80
CA ARG A 50 -6.52 -0.09 3.05
C ARG A 50 -6.77 -0.53 4.50
N ALA A 51 -6.02 -1.51 5.00
CA ALA A 51 -6.14 -1.98 6.38
C ALA A 51 -5.84 -0.86 7.40
N ASN A 52 -4.82 -0.04 7.13
CA ASN A 52 -4.48 1.10 8.00
C ASN A 52 -5.57 2.18 8.01
N ARG A 53 -6.21 2.45 6.86
CA ARG A 53 -7.34 3.39 6.77
C ARG A 53 -8.54 2.90 7.58
N VAL A 54 -8.85 1.61 7.54
CA VAL A 54 -9.93 1.02 8.36
C VAL A 54 -9.63 1.19 9.85
N LYS A 55 -8.42 0.83 10.30
CA LYS A 55 -7.99 1.01 11.71
C LYS A 55 -8.08 2.46 12.17
N LYS A 56 -7.70 3.42 11.31
CA LYS A 56 -7.81 4.86 11.61
C LYS A 56 -9.27 5.30 11.76
N LYS A 57 -10.16 4.82 10.90
CA LYS A 57 -11.60 5.09 10.98
C LYS A 57 -12.20 4.54 12.27
N GLU A 58 -11.92 3.28 12.61
CA GLU A 58 -12.42 2.65 13.84
C GLU A 58 -11.90 3.35 15.10
N ARG A 59 -10.64 3.81 15.10
CA ARG A 59 -10.07 4.58 16.22
C ARG A 59 -10.71 5.96 16.35
N ALA A 60 -11.01 6.63 15.23
CA ALA A 60 -11.70 7.91 15.23
C ALA A 60 -13.15 7.78 15.73
N GLU A 61 -13.88 6.74 15.29
CA GLU A 61 -15.26 6.45 15.72
C GLU A 61 -15.33 6.08 17.22
N ARG A 62 -14.38 5.26 17.72
CA ARG A 62 -14.30 4.95 19.16
C ARG A 62 -13.95 6.16 20.02
N SER A 63 -13.10 7.07 19.52
CA SER A 63 -12.76 8.31 20.22
C SER A 63 -13.95 9.29 20.26
N ALA A 64 -14.83 9.27 19.26
CA ALA A 64 -16.04 10.09 19.25
C ALA A 64 -17.10 9.58 20.25
N VAL A 65 -17.16 8.26 20.50
CA VAL A 65 -18.12 7.65 21.44
C VAL A 65 -17.83 7.98 22.91
N ILE A 66 -16.57 8.19 23.30
CA ILE A 66 -16.20 8.51 24.70
C ILE A 66 -16.39 10.02 25.01
N GLY A 67 -16.62 10.86 23.99
CA GLY A 67 -16.89 12.31 24.15
C GLY A 67 -18.37 12.68 24.31
N GLY A 68 -19.28 11.72 24.40
CA GLY A 68 -20.73 11.94 24.41
C GLY A 68 -21.33 12.23 25.79
N CYS A 69 -21.58 13.52 26.04
CA CYS A 69 -22.61 14.11 26.91
C CYS A 69 -22.60 13.79 28.43
N PRO A 70 -22.19 14.75 29.30
CA PRO A 70 -22.75 14.79 30.65
C PRO A 70 -24.23 15.16 30.56
N HIS A 71 -25.10 14.22 30.91
CA HIS A 71 -26.45 14.53 31.39
C HIS A 71 -26.30 15.32 32.70
N SER A 72 -26.31 16.65 32.62
CA SER A 72 -26.56 17.47 33.81
C SER A 72 -28.07 17.70 33.91
N GLY A 73 -28.65 16.97 34.86
CA GLY A 73 -30.04 17.06 35.27
C GLY A 73 -30.39 18.43 35.85
N GLY A 74 -31.71 18.67 35.90
CA GLY A 74 -32.31 19.92 36.32
C GLY A 74 -32.01 20.33 37.77
N ASN A 75 -32.23 21.61 38.04
CA ASN A 75 -33.50 22.09 38.60
C ASN A 75 -33.65 23.57 38.25
#